data_AF-A0A0L8V2F5-F1
#
_entry.id   AF-A0A0L8V2F5-F1
#
_cell.length_a   1.000
_cell.length_b   1.000
_cell.length_c   1.000
_cell.angle_alpha   90.00
_cell.angle_beta   90.00
_cell.angle_gamma   90.00
#
_symmetry.space_group_name_H-M   'P 1'
#
loop_
_entity.id
_entity.type
_entity.pdbx_description
1 polymer ?
#
loop_
_entity_poly.entity_id
_entity_poly.type
_entity_poly.pdbx_seq_one_letter_code
_entity_poly.pdbx_strand_id
1 'polypeptide(L)'
;MVNFKQINYHKSIELFKHADLAGKRLRLGEFSTSIWLQKENINLDEIKDISKNYPDLKIFIIGGGESEGFYIYSERHETCFKFEAELSLLK
;
A
#
# COMPACT_ATOMS: atom_id res chain seq x y z
N MET A 1 -0.09 14.04 -10.05
CA MET A 1 -1.43 13.52 -9.71
C MET A 1 -1.17 12.57 -8.56
N VAL A 2 -1.51 12.95 -7.33
CA VAL A 2 -1.03 12.22 -6.14
C VAL A 2 -1.94 11.02 -5.93
N ASN A 3 -1.43 9.81 -6.15
CA ASN A 3 -2.24 8.59 -5.95
C ASN A 3 -2.12 8.05 -4.52
N PHE A 4 -1.28 8.65 -3.67
CA PHE A 4 -1.15 8.25 -2.27
C PHE A 4 -1.91 9.20 -1.35
N LYS A 5 -2.95 8.66 -0.71
CA LYS A 5 -3.72 9.38 0.30
C LYS A 5 -3.24 8.99 1.69
N GLN A 6 -2.94 10.00 2.51
CA GLN A 6 -2.63 9.76 3.92
C GLN A 6 -3.88 9.24 4.64
N ILE A 7 -3.70 8.16 5.41
CA ILE A 7 -4.75 7.54 6.21
C ILE A 7 -4.27 7.39 7.66
N ASN A 8 -5.18 7.04 8.55
CA ASN A 8 -4.86 6.90 9.97
C ASN A 8 -3.90 5.72 10.19
N TYR A 9 -2.71 6.01 10.70
CA TYR A 9 -1.65 5.02 10.95
C TYR A 9 -2.10 3.90 11.90
N HIS A 10 -2.59 4.25 13.08
CA HIS A 10 -2.97 3.28 14.11
C HIS A 10 -4.02 2.27 13.62
N LYS A 11 -5.07 2.77 12.95
CA LYS A 11 -6.07 1.91 12.30
C LYS A 11 -5.46 1.03 11.22
N SER A 12 -4.51 1.56 10.44
CA SER A 12 -3.84 0.79 9.38
C SER A 12 -3.02 -0.36 9.95
N ILE A 13 -2.31 -0.14 11.05
CA ILE A 13 -1.55 -1.20 11.73
C ILE A 13 -2.46 -2.33 12.23
N GLU A 14 -3.65 -2.01 12.76
CA GLU A 14 -4.64 -3.02 13.13
C GLU A 14 -5.12 -3.81 11.90
N LEU A 15 -5.45 -3.11 10.80
CA LEU A 15 -5.83 -3.75 9.54
C LEU A 15 -4.74 -4.69 9.02
N PHE A 16 -3.46 -4.29 9.11
CA PHE A 16 -2.34 -5.11 8.66
C PHE A 16 -2.21 -6.39 9.48
N LYS A 17 -2.35 -6.31 10.80
CA LYS A 17 -2.37 -7.49 11.68
C LYS A 17 -3.50 -8.45 11.30
N HIS A 18 -4.71 -7.92 11.06
CA HIS A 18 -5.85 -8.74 10.64
C HIS A 18 -5.62 -9.39 9.26
N ALA A 19 -5.03 -8.66 8.30
CA ALA A 19 -4.72 -9.20 6.98
C ALA A 19 -3.64 -10.30 7.03
N ASP A 20 -2.63 -10.13 7.88
CA ASP A 20 -1.60 -11.16 8.11
C ASP A 20 -2.21 -12.44 8.70
N LEU A 21 -3.04 -12.31 9.75
CA LEU A 21 -3.72 -13.44 10.37
C LEU A 21 -4.68 -14.16 9.43
N ALA A 22 -5.31 -13.43 8.50
CA ALA A 22 -6.21 -13.98 7.50
C ALA A 22 -5.48 -14.57 6.27
N GLY A 23 -4.14 -14.51 6.20
CA GLY A 23 -3.37 -14.96 5.05
C GLY A 23 -3.57 -14.11 3.79
N LYS A 24 -4.02 -12.87 3.95
CA LYS A 24 -4.33 -11.93 2.85
C LYS A 24 -3.18 -11.00 2.49
N ARG A 25 -2.10 -11.02 3.28
CA ARG A 25 -0.89 -10.24 2.99
C ARG A 25 -0.17 -10.82 1.78
N LEU A 26 0.05 -9.96 0.79
CA LEU A 26 0.91 -10.28 -0.34
C LEU A 26 2.37 -9.90 0.00
N ARG A 27 3.31 -10.76 -0.40
CA ARG A 27 4.75 -10.55 -0.15
C ARG A 27 5.45 -10.14 -1.42
N LEU A 28 6.28 -9.09 -1.32
CA LEU A 28 7.15 -8.68 -2.43
C LEU A 28 8.10 -9.83 -2.80
N GLY A 29 8.29 -10.03 -4.10
CA GLY A 29 9.08 -11.14 -4.65
C GLY A 29 8.27 -12.39 -4.97
N GLU A 30 7.02 -12.50 -4.54
CA GLU A 30 6.11 -13.56 -4.99
C GLU A 30 5.48 -13.22 -6.34
N PHE A 31 5.33 -14.23 -7.21
CA PHE A 31 4.79 -14.07 -8.56
C PHE A 31 3.36 -13.51 -8.56
N SER A 32 2.51 -13.99 -7.63
CA SER A 32 1.14 -13.48 -7.43
C SER A 32 1.11 -11.99 -7.10
N THR A 33 2.03 -11.54 -6.24
CA THR A 33 2.18 -10.13 -5.88
C THR A 33 2.62 -9.29 -7.07
N SER A 34 3.54 -9.78 -7.91
CA SER A 34 3.95 -9.09 -9.13
C SER A 34 2.79 -8.92 -10.11
N ILE A 35 1.94 -9.94 -10.29
CA ILE A 35 0.72 -9.83 -11.12
C ILE A 35 -0.21 -8.75 -10.56
N TRP A 36 -0.45 -8.78 -9.25
CA TRP A 36 -1.33 -7.82 -8.59
C TRP A 36 -0.82 -6.38 -8.76
N LEU A 37 0.48 -6.14 -8.53
CA LEU A 37 1.09 -4.82 -8.70
C LEU A 37 1.00 -4.29 -10.14
N GLN A 38 1.16 -5.16 -11.13
CA GLN A 38 1.00 -4.79 -12.54
C GLN A 38 -0.45 -4.42 -12.87
N LYS A 39 -1.43 -5.16 -12.34
CA LYS A 39 -2.85 -4.87 -12.52
C LYS A 39 -3.24 -3.51 -11.94
N GLU A 40 -2.73 -3.19 -10.75
CA GLU A 40 -3.06 -1.94 -10.04
C GLU A 40 -2.30 -0.71 -10.57
N ASN A 41 -1.38 -0.91 -11.52
CA ASN A 41 -0.61 0.14 -12.18
C ASN A 41 0.06 1.12 -11.19
N ILE A 42 0.67 0.55 -10.13
CA ILE A 42 1.31 1.34 -9.07
C ILE A 42 2.50 2.12 -9.64
N ASN A 43 2.46 3.45 -9.56
CA ASN A 43 3.60 4.29 -9.90
C ASN A 43 4.64 4.28 -8.77
N LEU A 44 5.74 3.55 -8.99
CA LEU A 44 6.83 3.42 -8.00
C LEU A 44 7.67 4.70 -7.86
N ASP A 45 7.61 5.65 -8.79
CA ASP A 45 8.38 6.89 -8.69
C ASP A 45 7.86 7.80 -7.57
N GLU A 46 6.54 7.79 -7.30
CA GLU A 46 5.98 8.52 -6.15
C GLU A 46 6.44 7.93 -4.81
N ILE A 47 6.61 6.60 -4.75
CA ILE A 47 7.15 5.94 -3.55
C ILE A 47 8.57 6.43 -3.28
N LYS A 48 9.39 6.63 -4.34
CA LYS A 48 10.74 7.19 -4.18
C LYS A 48 10.68 8.60 -3.60
N ASP A 49 9.77 9.45 -4.07
CA ASP A 49 9.65 10.80 -3.54
C ASP A 49 9.18 10.84 -2.09
N ILE A 50 8.21 9.99 -1.71
CA ILE A 50 7.77 9.86 -0.32
C ILE A 50 8.90 9.30 0.56
N SER A 51 9.67 8.34 0.06
CA SER A 51 10.79 7.73 0.80
C SER A 51 11.90 8.72 1.17
N LYS A 52 12.05 9.84 0.42
CA LYS A 52 13.01 10.90 0.76
C LYS A 52 12.66 11.56 2.10
N ASN A 53 11.38 11.66 2.43
CA ASN A 53 10.89 12.24 3.68
C ASN A 53 10.80 11.21 4.81
N TYR A 54 10.65 9.92 4.46
CA TYR A 54 10.47 8.83 5.41
C TYR A 54 11.47 7.70 5.11
N PRO A 55 12.69 7.76 5.65
CA PRO A 55 13.74 6.78 5.34
C PRO A 55 13.42 5.37 5.88
N ASP A 56 12.47 5.24 6.79
CA ASP A 56 11.98 3.97 7.35
C ASP A 56 10.68 3.47 6.70
N LEU A 57 10.37 3.94 5.48
CA LEU A 57 9.17 3.55 4.76
C LEU A 57 9.12 2.02 4.53
N LYS A 58 8.01 1.40 4.91
CA LYS A 58 7.70 -0.02 4.70
C LYS A 58 6.51 -0.15 3.77
N ILE A 59 6.49 -1.21 2.98
CA ILE A 59 5.38 -1.56 2.09
C ILE A 59 4.54 -2.66 2.74
N PHE A 60 3.22 -2.52 2.69
CA PHE A 60 2.26 -3.55 3.05
C PHE A 60 1.21 -3.68 1.96
N ILE A 61 0.92 -4.90 1.51
CA ILE A 61 -0.02 -5.15 0.42
C ILE A 61 -1.06 -6.14 0.91
N ILE A 62 -2.34 -5.76 0.80
CA ILE A 62 -3.48 -6.63 1.09
C ILE A 62 -4.08 -7.02 -0.24
N GLY A 63 -4.07 -8.30 -0.57
CA GLY A 63 -4.47 -8.81 -1.89
C GLY A 63 -5.94 -9.16 -2.05
N GLY A 64 -6.81 -8.80 -1.10
CA GLY A 64 -8.24 -9.08 -1.22
C GLY A 64 -9.10 -8.68 -0.02
N GLY A 65 -10.39 -8.47 -0.29
CA GLY A 65 -11.40 -8.03 0.67
C GLY A 65 -11.53 -6.51 0.76
N GLU A 66 -12.33 -6.00 1.70
CA GLU A 66 -12.65 -4.56 1.80
C GLU A 66 -11.42 -3.67 2.08
N SER A 67 -10.36 -4.25 2.64
CA SER A 67 -9.08 -3.58 2.91
C SER A 67 -8.02 -3.87 1.85
N GLU A 68 -8.41 -4.39 0.68
CA GLU A 68 -7.48 -4.56 -0.44
C GLU A 68 -6.81 -3.24 -0.81
N GLY A 69 -5.52 -3.32 -1.12
CA GLY A 69 -4.75 -2.18 -1.59
C GLY A 69 -3.26 -2.25 -1.29
N PHE A 70 -2.58 -1.24 -1.81
CA PHE A 70 -1.15 -1.01 -1.63
C PHE A 70 -0.95 0.09 -0.59
N TYR A 71 -0.20 -0.22 0.46
CA TYR A 71 0.04 0.67 1.58
C TYR A 71 1.53 0.91 1.76
N ILE A 72 1.88 2.14 2.13
CA ILE A 72 3.21 2.50 2.60
C ILE A 72 3.08 3.18 3.94
N TYR A 73 3.96 2.85 4.88
CA TYR A 73 3.89 3.40 6.23
C TYR A 73 5.29 3.59 6.82
N SER A 74 5.41 4.54 7.73
CA SER A 74 6.61 4.78 8.53
C SER A 74 6.23 4.62 9.99
N GLU A 75 6.94 3.73 10.68
CA GLU A 75 6.72 3.49 12.11
C GLU A 75 7.32 4.62 12.93
N ARG A 76 8.46 5.17 12.53
CA ARG A 76 9.13 6.26 13.26
C ARG A 76 8.31 7.55 13.25
N HIS A 77 7.59 7.80 12.16
CA HIS A 77 6.80 9.02 11.96
C HIS A 77 5.30 8.79 12.15
N GLU A 78 4.88 7.59 12.55
CA GLU A 78 3.48 7.19 12.76
C GLU A 78 2.56 7.64 11.61
N THR A 79 3.01 7.43 10.36
CA THR A 79 2.26 7.82 9.17
C THR A 79 2.00 6.64 8.27
N CYS A 80 0.86 6.66 7.58
CA CYS A 80 0.47 5.65 6.62
C CYS A 80 -0.19 6.32 5.42
N PHE A 81 0.11 5.81 4.24
CA PHE A 81 -0.50 6.21 2.98
C PHE A 81 -1.05 4.98 2.29
N LYS A 82 -2.24 5.13 1.70
CA LYS A 82 -2.85 4.13 0.82
C LYS A 82 -2.77 4.64 -0.60
N PHE A 83 -2.38 3.76 -1.52
CA PHE A 83 -2.55 4.00 -2.94
C PHE A 83 -4.04 3.93 -3.30
N GLU A 84 -4.56 5.02 -3.83
CA GLU A 84 -5.85 5.11 -4.51
C GLU A 84 -5.52 5.24 -6.00
N ALA A 85 -5.75 4.19 -6.78
CA ALA A 85 -5.75 4.32 -8.21
C ALA A 85 -6.82 5.37 -8.55
N GLU A 86 -6.48 6.42 -9.32
CA GLU A 86 -7.53 7.19 -9.95
C GLU A 86 -8.39 6.19 -10.73
N LEU A 87 -9.68 6.15 -10.40
CA LEU A 87 -10.72 5.65 -11.30
C LEU A 87 -10.53 6.43 -12.59
N SER A 88 -9.67 5.92 -13.46
CA SER A 88 -9.72 6.20 -14.88
C SER A 88 -11.09 5.71 -15.24
N LEU A 89 -12.04 6.66 -15.28
CA LEU A 89 -13.38 6.49 -15.76
C LEU A 89 -13.30 5.53 -16.93
N LEU A 90 -13.78 4.31 -16.70
CA LEU A 90 -14.09 3.34 -17.74
C LEU A 90 -14.94 4.13 -18.74
N LYS A 91 -14.32 4.55 -19.84
CA LYS A 91 -14.99 5.03 -21.03
C LYS A 91 -15.39 3.83 -21.86
#